data_AF-A0A656JVZ5-F1
#
_entry.id   AF-A0A656JVZ5-F1
#
_cell.length_a   1.000
_cell.length_b   1.000
_cell.length_c   1.000
_cell.angle_alpha   90.00
_cell.angle_beta   90.00
_cell.angle_gamma   90.00
#
_symmetry.space_group_name_H-M   'P 1'
#
loop_
_entity.id
_entity.type
_entity.pdbx_description
1 polymer ?
#
loop_
_entity_poly.entity_id
_entity_poly.type
_entity_poly.pdbx_seq_one_letter_code
_entity_poly.pdbx_strand_id
1 'polypeptide(L)'
;GIACHMSTTVYEALHEKGMRHVSGAELRKITGQGQVANHGLSVECDLLCMSGGYMPVYQLLCQAGGKLAYDDQQAEFTLSSLPQNLGIAGSVNGYHVLDNVLADAANAADNVISALGLETTGDHAPLHSEAKVNFSWPIFPHPKGKDFVDFDEDLQVRDIVNATRIGYRDIQLVKRYSTVGMGP
;
A
#
# COMPACT_ATOMS: atom_id res chain seq x y z
N GLY A 1 -9.08 7.37 27.59
CA GLY A 1 -8.11 6.96 26.54
C GLY A 1 -8.85 6.69 25.25
N ILE A 2 -8.15 6.63 24.12
CA ILE A 2 -8.74 6.25 22.82
C ILE A 2 -8.97 4.73 22.80
N ALA A 3 -10.13 4.28 22.36
CA ALA A 3 -10.42 2.86 22.22
C ALA A 3 -9.59 2.26 21.08
N CYS A 4 -8.85 1.20 21.35
CA CYS A 4 -8.02 0.51 20.36
C CYS A 4 -8.45 -0.95 20.25
N HIS A 5 -8.93 -1.35 19.07
CA HIS A 5 -9.34 -2.71 18.77
C HIS A 5 -8.22 -3.44 18.04
N MET A 6 -7.30 -4.04 18.81
CA MET A 6 -6.15 -4.75 18.24
C MET A 6 -6.58 -6.01 17.46
N SER A 7 -5.79 -6.40 16.46
CA SER A 7 -6.00 -7.61 15.64
C SER A 7 -7.41 -7.69 15.04
N THR A 8 -7.96 -6.55 14.65
CA THR A 8 -9.32 -6.39 14.16
C THR A 8 -9.27 -5.62 12.84
N THR A 9 -10.16 -5.95 11.91
CA THR A 9 -10.34 -5.22 10.65
C THR A 9 -11.78 -4.72 10.54
N VAL A 10 -11.99 -3.73 9.69
CA VAL A 10 -13.34 -3.36 9.24
C VAL A 10 -13.82 -4.47 8.31
N TYR A 11 -14.91 -5.13 8.68
CA TYR A 11 -15.52 -6.18 7.88
C TYR A 11 -16.57 -5.64 6.92
N GLU A 12 -17.39 -4.70 7.38
CA GLU A 12 -18.45 -4.06 6.58
C GLU A 12 -18.60 -2.60 7.03
N ALA A 13 -18.56 -1.67 6.08
CA ALA A 13 -19.02 -0.30 6.34
C ALA A 13 -20.55 -0.28 6.29
N LEU A 14 -21.17 0.15 7.38
CA LEU A 14 -22.62 0.30 7.49
C LEU A 14 -23.04 1.61 6.82
N HIS A 15 -24.21 1.63 6.21
CA HIS A 15 -24.69 2.78 5.48
C HIS A 15 -26.15 3.07 5.80
N GLU A 16 -26.55 4.33 5.61
CA GLU A 16 -27.96 4.70 5.67
C GLU A 16 -28.77 4.02 4.55
N LYS A 17 -30.11 4.00 4.65
CA LYS A 17 -31.01 3.34 3.67
C LYS A 17 -30.73 3.73 2.20
N GLY A 18 -30.21 4.93 1.94
CA GLY A 18 -29.88 5.42 0.60
C GLY A 18 -28.48 5.04 0.07
N MET A 19 -27.62 4.39 0.87
CA MET A 19 -26.23 4.05 0.54
C MET A 19 -25.34 5.24 0.15
N ARG A 20 -25.67 6.45 0.62
CA ARG A 20 -24.93 7.69 0.30
C ARG A 20 -23.97 8.15 1.39
N HIS A 21 -24.04 7.53 2.55
CA HIS A 21 -23.31 7.96 3.73
C HIS A 21 -23.00 6.78 4.63
N VAL A 22 -21.79 6.77 5.20
CA VAL A 22 -21.39 5.79 6.22
C VAL A 22 -22.14 6.12 7.51
N SER A 23 -22.70 5.11 8.16
CA SER A 23 -23.39 5.25 9.45
C SER A 23 -22.71 4.46 10.57
N GLY A 24 -21.77 3.59 10.20
CA GLY A 24 -20.96 2.85 11.13
C GLY A 24 -20.02 1.89 10.43
N ALA A 25 -19.33 1.08 11.22
CA ALA A 25 -18.50 -0.01 10.75
C ALA A 25 -18.71 -1.24 11.64
N GLU A 26 -18.87 -2.40 11.02
CA GLU A 26 -18.72 -3.67 11.72
C GLU A 26 -17.24 -4.04 11.75
N LEU A 27 -16.70 -4.19 12.96
CA LEU A 27 -15.33 -4.59 13.23
C LEU A 27 -15.28 -6.07 13.57
N ARG A 28 -14.39 -6.84 12.94
CA ARG A 28 -14.21 -8.27 13.24
C ARG A 28 -12.77 -8.63 13.52
N LYS A 29 -12.57 -9.50 14.51
CA LYS A 29 -11.26 -10.03 14.87
C LYS A 29 -10.70 -10.85 13.71
N ILE A 30 -9.46 -10.58 13.33
CA ILE A 30 -8.71 -11.34 12.33
C ILE A 30 -8.34 -12.69 12.92
N THR A 31 -8.68 -13.78 12.24
CA THR A 31 -8.39 -15.16 12.66
C THR A 31 -7.35 -15.84 11.76
N GLY A 32 -7.06 -15.26 10.60
CA GLY A 32 -6.07 -15.75 9.65
C GLY A 32 -6.01 -14.87 8.40
N GLN A 33 -5.17 -15.26 7.45
CA GLN A 33 -5.05 -14.57 6.15
C GLN A 33 -6.40 -14.53 5.43
N GLY A 34 -6.94 -13.33 5.21
CA GLY A 34 -8.24 -13.13 4.57
C GLY A 34 -9.42 -13.71 5.38
N GLN A 35 -9.23 -14.00 6.67
CA GLN A 35 -10.24 -14.63 7.53
C GLN A 35 -10.50 -13.80 8.78
N VAL A 36 -11.77 -13.71 9.14
CA VAL A 36 -12.25 -13.03 10.35
C VAL A 36 -13.21 -13.92 11.12
N ALA A 37 -13.43 -13.59 12.40
CA ALA A 37 -14.44 -14.22 13.24
C ALA A 37 -15.86 -14.08 12.63
N ASN A 38 -16.78 -14.96 13.03
CA ASN A 38 -18.16 -14.94 12.51
C ASN A 38 -19.00 -13.75 13.01
N HIS A 39 -18.60 -13.15 14.13
CA HIS A 39 -19.30 -12.05 14.76
C HIS A 39 -18.32 -10.91 15.09
N GLY A 40 -18.84 -9.69 15.04
CA GLY A 40 -18.09 -8.47 15.28
C GLY A 40 -18.72 -7.54 16.30
N LEU A 41 -18.13 -6.35 16.40
CA LEU A 41 -18.64 -5.20 17.12
C LEU A 41 -19.02 -4.13 16.11
N SER A 42 -20.22 -3.57 16.22
CA SER A 42 -20.61 -2.37 15.46
C SER A 42 -20.17 -1.11 16.18
N VAL A 43 -19.58 -0.18 15.45
CA VAL A 43 -19.22 1.16 15.91
C VAL A 43 -19.95 2.17 15.02
N GLU A 44 -20.78 3.01 15.62
CA GLU A 44 -21.44 4.10 14.91
C GLU A 44 -20.40 5.16 14.52
N CYS A 45 -20.38 5.55 13.25
CA CYS A 45 -19.51 6.59 12.73
C CYS A 45 -20.04 7.14 11.41
N ASP A 46 -19.75 8.41 11.15
CA ASP A 46 -20.06 9.11 9.90
C ASP A 46 -18.86 9.15 8.94
N LEU A 47 -17.66 8.83 9.43
CA LEU A 47 -16.40 8.82 8.70
C LEU A 47 -15.58 7.58 9.04
N LEU A 48 -15.00 6.96 8.01
CA LEU A 48 -13.99 5.91 8.14
C LEU A 48 -12.68 6.35 7.49
N CYS A 49 -11.69 6.69 8.31
CA CYS A 49 -10.33 6.96 7.83
C CYS A 49 -9.55 5.64 7.72
N MET A 50 -9.17 5.27 6.50
CA MET A 50 -8.42 4.05 6.24
C MET A 50 -6.93 4.33 6.12
N SER A 51 -6.11 3.50 6.75
CA SER A 51 -4.66 3.46 6.58
C SER A 51 -4.25 2.03 6.25
N GLY A 52 -4.14 1.74 4.95
CA GLY A 52 -3.80 0.40 4.42
C GLY A 52 -2.31 0.20 4.14
N GLY A 53 -1.49 1.21 4.42
CA GLY A 53 -0.07 1.26 4.07
C GLY A 53 0.23 2.23 2.92
N TYR A 54 1.45 2.12 2.40
CA TYR A 54 2.06 2.97 1.39
C TYR A 54 2.55 2.15 0.21
N MET A 55 2.47 2.78 -0.97
CA MET A 55 3.14 2.33 -2.18
C MET A 55 4.05 3.48 -2.64
N PRO A 56 5.33 3.22 -2.96
CA PRO A 56 6.22 4.25 -3.50
C PRO A 56 5.63 4.89 -4.75
N VAL A 57 5.84 6.19 -4.94
CA VAL A 57 5.50 6.88 -6.19
C VAL A 57 6.56 6.50 -7.25
N TYR A 58 6.45 5.28 -7.77
CA TYR A 58 7.49 4.63 -8.58
C TYR A 58 7.46 5.01 -10.07
N GLN A 59 6.44 5.72 -10.54
CA GLN A 59 6.12 5.83 -11.97
C GLN A 59 7.29 6.42 -12.80
N LEU A 60 7.87 7.53 -12.35
CA LEU A 60 9.02 8.15 -13.04
C LEU A 60 10.27 7.27 -12.98
N LEU A 61 10.47 6.56 -11.87
CA LEU A 61 11.61 5.68 -11.67
C LEU A 61 11.53 4.47 -12.61
N CYS A 62 10.34 3.89 -12.77
CA CYS A 62 10.11 2.83 -13.74
C CYS A 62 10.19 3.32 -15.19
N GLN A 63 9.73 4.54 -15.48
CA GLN A 63 9.92 5.15 -16.80
C GLN A 63 11.41 5.36 -17.13
N ALA A 64 12.23 5.65 -16.12
CA ALA A 64 13.68 5.77 -16.26
C ALA A 64 14.40 4.41 -16.38
N GLY A 65 13.70 3.27 -16.32
CA GLY A 65 14.26 1.93 -16.42
C GLY A 65 14.37 1.16 -15.10
N GLY A 66 13.97 1.79 -13.98
CA GLY A 66 13.86 1.13 -12.68
C GLY A 66 12.85 -0.02 -12.68
N LYS A 67 13.06 -0.98 -11.79
CA LYS A 67 12.21 -2.17 -11.64
C LYS A 67 11.54 -2.15 -10.28
N LEU A 68 10.24 -2.37 -10.27
CA LEU A 68 9.44 -2.56 -9.09
C LEU A 68 9.33 -4.05 -8.77
N ALA A 69 9.56 -4.43 -7.52
CA ALA A 69 9.34 -5.78 -7.00
C ALA A 69 8.52 -5.69 -5.71
N TYR A 70 7.80 -6.75 -5.34
CA TYR A 70 7.08 -6.82 -4.07
C TYR A 70 7.86 -7.69 -3.09
N ASP A 71 8.11 -7.18 -1.88
CA ASP A 71 8.70 -7.92 -0.77
C ASP A 71 7.59 -8.39 0.17
N ASP A 72 7.26 -9.68 0.13
CA ASP A 72 6.23 -10.29 0.98
C ASP A 72 6.53 -10.19 2.48
N GLN A 73 7.79 -10.13 2.89
CA GLN A 73 8.17 -10.07 4.31
C GLN A 73 7.94 -8.69 4.91
N GLN A 74 8.17 -7.65 4.12
CA GLN A 74 7.88 -6.28 4.52
C GLN A 74 6.46 -5.84 4.16
N ALA A 75 5.81 -6.54 3.22
CA ALA A 75 4.56 -6.14 2.59
C ALA A 75 4.68 -4.82 1.80
N GLU A 76 5.82 -4.58 1.17
CA GLU A 76 6.15 -3.31 0.51
C GLU A 76 6.67 -3.54 -0.90
N PHE A 77 6.47 -2.55 -1.77
CA PHE A 77 7.14 -2.55 -3.06
C PHE A 77 8.54 -1.95 -2.92
N THR A 78 9.54 -2.64 -3.47
CA THR A 78 10.92 -2.19 -3.53
C THR A 78 11.31 -1.78 -4.95
N LEU A 79 12.21 -0.82 -5.04
CA LEU A 79 12.75 -0.32 -6.29
C LEU A 79 14.19 -0.77 -6.46
N SER A 80 14.51 -1.23 -7.67
CA SER A 80 15.84 -1.70 -8.03
C SER A 80 16.19 -1.30 -9.45
N SER A 81 17.43 -1.56 -9.87
CA SER A 81 17.89 -1.33 -11.25
C SER A 81 17.73 0.14 -11.72
N LEU A 82 17.83 1.11 -10.80
CA LEU A 82 17.78 2.52 -11.15
C LEU A 82 19.02 2.90 -12.00
N PRO A 83 18.90 3.84 -12.94
CA PRO A 83 20.05 4.38 -13.66
C PRO A 83 21.13 4.91 -12.72
N GLN A 84 22.40 4.73 -13.10
CA GLN A 84 23.55 5.12 -12.27
C GLN A 84 23.56 6.62 -11.92
N ASN A 85 22.98 7.46 -12.78
CA ASN A 85 22.90 8.91 -12.61
C ASN A 85 21.58 9.38 -11.97
N LEU A 86 20.82 8.49 -11.34
CA LEU A 86 19.53 8.78 -10.70
C LEU A 86 19.58 8.44 -9.21
N GLY A 87 19.58 9.45 -8.36
CA GLY A 87 19.37 9.31 -6.91
C GLY A 87 17.90 9.42 -6.53
N ILE A 88 17.51 8.73 -5.46
CA ILE A 88 16.17 8.81 -4.87
C ILE A 88 16.30 9.03 -3.36
N ALA A 89 15.29 9.65 -2.75
CA ALA A 89 15.28 9.87 -1.30
C ALA A 89 13.86 9.93 -0.73
N GLY A 90 13.73 9.60 0.56
CA GLY A 90 12.50 9.69 1.34
C GLY A 90 11.58 8.48 1.16
N SER A 91 10.27 8.70 1.16
CA SER A 91 9.28 7.61 1.14
C SER A 91 9.25 6.81 -0.15
N VAL A 92 9.74 7.36 -1.25
CA VAL A 92 9.96 6.59 -2.49
C VAL A 92 11.09 5.55 -2.33
N ASN A 93 12.00 5.77 -1.38
CA ASN A 93 13.10 4.88 -1.02
C ASN A 93 12.78 4.04 0.25
N GLY A 94 11.54 4.09 0.75
CA GLY A 94 11.08 3.29 1.88
C GLY A 94 11.23 3.92 3.28
N TYR A 95 11.58 5.21 3.37
CA TYR A 95 11.66 5.92 4.66
C TYR A 95 10.42 6.77 4.92
N HIS A 96 9.77 6.60 6.07
CA HIS A 96 8.48 7.22 6.36
C HIS A 96 8.53 8.14 7.59
N VAL A 97 9.42 7.86 8.55
CA VAL A 97 9.68 8.75 9.69
C VAL A 97 10.51 9.94 9.22
N LEU A 98 10.08 11.15 9.62
CA LEU A 98 10.66 12.42 9.14
C LEU A 98 12.19 12.47 9.28
N ASP A 99 12.74 12.03 10.42
CA ASP A 99 14.19 12.07 10.67
C ASP A 99 14.96 11.21 9.66
N ASN A 100 14.45 10.01 9.34
CA ASN A 100 15.04 9.14 8.34
C ASN A 100 14.85 9.68 6.92
N VAL A 101 13.72 10.32 6.62
CA VAL A 101 13.51 11.00 5.32
C VAL A 101 14.56 12.10 5.12
N LEU A 102 14.85 12.88 6.16
CA LEU A 102 15.86 13.93 6.10
C LEU A 102 17.28 13.36 6.01
N ALA A 103 17.59 12.31 6.77
CA ALA A 103 18.87 11.62 6.72
C ALA A 103 19.11 10.98 5.33
N ASP A 104 18.11 10.29 4.78
CA ASP A 104 18.17 9.70 3.45
C ASP A 104 18.34 10.76 2.36
N ALA A 105 17.67 11.91 2.48
CA ALA A 105 17.87 13.04 1.57
C ALA A 105 19.31 13.58 1.60
N ALA A 106 19.89 13.75 2.79
CA ALA A 106 21.29 14.16 2.94
C ALA A 106 22.24 13.13 2.31
N ASN A 107 22.03 11.84 2.62
CA ASN A 107 22.83 10.74 2.09
C ASN A 107 22.75 10.64 0.56
N ALA A 108 21.55 10.76 -0.01
CA ALA A 108 21.34 10.76 -1.45
C ALA A 108 22.02 11.96 -2.12
N ALA A 109 21.98 13.14 -1.51
CA ALA A 109 22.68 14.33 -2.02
C ALA A 109 24.20 14.14 -2.02
N ASP A 110 24.79 13.63 -0.94
CA ASP A 110 26.23 13.37 -0.84
C ASP A 110 26.70 12.35 -1.88
N ASN A 111 25.89 11.31 -2.13
CA ASN A 111 26.16 10.33 -3.20
C ASN A 111 26.19 10.98 -4.58
N VAL A 112 25.25 11.88 -4.86
CA VAL A 112 25.20 12.61 -6.14
C VAL A 112 26.38 13.58 -6.28
N ILE A 113 26.70 14.34 -5.23
CA ILE A 113 27.85 15.26 -5.19
C ILE A 113 29.15 14.50 -5.47
N SER A 114 29.34 13.37 -4.79
CA SER A 114 30.50 12.48 -4.99
C SER A 114 30.57 11.94 -6.43
N ALA A 115 29.44 11.52 -7.00
CA ALA A 115 29.37 11.02 -8.38
C ALA A 115 29.71 12.10 -9.43
N LEU A 116 29.53 13.38 -9.08
CA LEU A 116 29.94 14.52 -9.90
C LEU A 116 31.43 14.88 -9.72
N GLY A 117 32.16 14.19 -8.84
CA GLY A 117 33.57 14.46 -8.54
C GLY A 117 33.77 15.71 -7.69
N LEU A 118 32.75 16.13 -6.94
CA LEU A 118 32.81 17.26 -6.02
C LEU A 118 33.09 16.79 -4.59
N GLU A 119 33.65 17.66 -3.76
CA GLU A 119 33.89 17.36 -2.34
C GLU A 119 32.57 17.38 -1.54
N THR A 120 32.33 16.33 -0.77
CA THR A 120 31.24 16.29 0.21
C THR A 120 31.71 16.90 1.52
N THR A 121 30.77 17.47 2.28
CA THR A 121 31.08 18.18 3.53
C THR A 121 30.68 17.42 4.79
N GLY A 122 30.00 16.27 4.65
CA GLY A 122 29.46 15.50 5.75
C GLY A 122 29.67 14.00 5.60
N ASP A 123 29.69 13.32 6.75
CA ASP A 123 29.52 11.87 6.83
C ASP A 123 28.05 11.51 6.60
N HIS A 124 27.80 10.28 6.16
CA HIS A 124 26.43 9.78 6.01
C HIS A 124 25.66 9.88 7.33
N ALA A 125 24.50 10.54 7.28
CA ALA A 125 23.59 10.65 8.41
C ALA A 125 23.06 9.24 8.78
N PRO A 126 23.05 8.88 10.08
CA PRO A 126 22.57 7.58 10.51
C PRO A 126 21.06 7.46 10.32
N LEU A 127 20.62 6.25 10.00
CA LEU A 127 19.20 5.89 9.94
C LEU A 127 18.79 5.19 11.24
N HIS A 128 17.53 5.39 11.63
CA HIS A 128 16.93 4.81 12.81
C HIS A 128 15.91 3.73 12.45
N SER A 129 15.57 2.87 13.42
CA SER A 129 14.51 1.88 13.23
C SER A 129 13.15 2.58 13.07
N GLU A 130 12.39 2.18 12.05
CA GLU A 130 11.01 2.64 11.86
C GLU A 130 10.00 1.54 12.23
N ALA A 131 8.78 1.97 12.55
CA ALA A 131 7.66 1.03 12.62
C ALA A 131 7.30 0.59 11.20
N LYS A 132 6.87 -0.67 11.04
CA LYS A 132 6.31 -1.13 9.77
C LYS A 132 5.08 -0.30 9.42
N VAL A 133 5.04 0.20 8.19
CA VAL A 133 3.93 1.02 7.71
C VAL A 133 2.93 0.23 6.88
N ASN A 134 3.32 -0.96 6.40
CA ASN A 134 2.48 -1.85 5.61
C ASN A 134 2.12 -3.13 6.36
N PHE A 135 1.06 -3.78 5.88
CA PHE A 135 0.53 -5.02 6.43
C PHE A 135 0.35 -6.06 5.31
N SER A 136 0.72 -7.31 5.57
CA SER A 136 0.70 -8.37 4.56
C SER A 136 -0.70 -8.71 4.02
N TRP A 137 -1.76 -8.40 4.77
CA TRP A 137 -3.13 -8.87 4.47
C TRP A 137 -4.18 -7.77 4.52
N PRO A 138 -4.18 -6.79 3.59
CA PRO A 138 -5.14 -5.69 3.67
C PRO A 138 -6.56 -6.08 3.21
N ILE A 139 -6.73 -7.18 2.45
CA ILE A 139 -8.00 -7.51 1.80
C ILE A 139 -8.65 -8.73 2.46
N PHE A 140 -9.88 -8.54 2.91
CA PHE A 140 -10.74 -9.57 3.50
C PHE A 140 -11.99 -9.73 2.62
N PRO A 141 -12.10 -10.81 1.82
CA PRO A 141 -13.24 -11.00 0.93
C PRO A 141 -14.55 -11.05 1.70
N HIS A 142 -15.57 -10.38 1.18
CA HIS A 142 -16.87 -10.31 1.82
C HIS A 142 -17.90 -11.16 1.05
N PRO A 143 -18.72 -12.02 1.70
CA PRO A 143 -19.68 -12.88 1.01
C PRO A 143 -20.74 -12.12 0.20
N LYS A 144 -21.07 -10.88 0.59
CA LYS A 144 -21.98 -10.00 -0.16
C LYS A 144 -21.28 -9.25 -1.31
N GLY A 145 -19.99 -9.49 -1.55
CA GLY A 145 -19.13 -8.71 -2.45
C GLY A 145 -18.83 -7.32 -1.87
N LYS A 146 -18.60 -6.35 -2.77
CA LYS A 146 -18.23 -4.95 -2.44
C LYS A 146 -16.88 -4.80 -1.73
N ASP A 147 -16.06 -5.84 -1.82
CA ASP A 147 -14.63 -5.87 -1.55
C ASP A 147 -13.88 -5.32 -2.77
N PHE A 148 -13.96 -4.00 -2.94
CA PHE A 148 -13.38 -3.31 -4.09
C PHE A 148 -11.85 -3.33 -4.07
N VAL A 149 -11.27 -3.61 -5.23
CA VAL A 149 -9.84 -3.52 -5.53
C VAL A 149 -9.55 -2.22 -6.31
N ASP A 150 -10.50 -1.78 -7.13
CA ASP A 150 -10.45 -0.54 -7.90
C ASP A 150 -11.82 0.14 -7.80
N PHE A 151 -11.85 1.37 -7.30
CA PHE A 151 -13.10 2.10 -7.12
C PHE A 151 -13.60 2.76 -8.41
N ASP A 152 -12.70 3.14 -9.32
CA ASP A 152 -13.08 3.82 -10.56
C ASP A 152 -13.73 2.84 -11.54
N GLU A 153 -13.28 1.59 -11.51
CA GLU A 153 -13.75 0.50 -12.39
C GLU A 153 -14.77 -0.44 -11.69
N ASP A 154 -15.22 -0.11 -10.47
CA ASP A 154 -16.16 -0.93 -9.68
C ASP A 154 -15.69 -2.39 -9.47
N LEU A 155 -14.37 -2.60 -9.52
CA LEU A 155 -13.73 -3.91 -9.58
C LEU A 155 -13.63 -4.53 -8.20
N GLN A 156 -14.05 -5.78 -8.06
CA GLN A 156 -14.02 -6.51 -6.79
C GLN A 156 -13.02 -7.69 -6.84
N VAL A 157 -12.66 -8.21 -5.67
CA VAL A 157 -11.75 -9.37 -5.56
C VAL A 157 -12.19 -10.54 -6.45
N ARG A 158 -13.50 -10.79 -6.52
CA ARG A 158 -14.06 -11.86 -7.35
C ARG A 158 -13.68 -11.73 -8.84
N ASP A 159 -13.50 -10.52 -9.34
CA ASP A 159 -13.21 -10.26 -10.75
C ASP A 159 -11.76 -10.66 -11.08
N ILE A 160 -10.82 -10.38 -10.18
CA ILE A 160 -9.43 -10.89 -10.25
C ILE A 160 -9.39 -12.42 -10.12
N VAL A 161 -10.13 -12.99 -9.17
CA VAL A 161 -10.20 -14.45 -8.99
C VAL A 161 -10.81 -15.14 -10.22
N ASN A 162 -11.83 -14.53 -10.82
CA ASN A 162 -12.45 -15.08 -12.04
C ASN A 162 -11.49 -15.00 -13.23
N ALA A 163 -10.79 -13.87 -13.43
CA ALA A 163 -9.78 -13.73 -14.49
C ALA A 163 -8.70 -14.82 -14.38
N THR A 164 -8.23 -15.10 -13.17
CA THR A 164 -7.24 -16.16 -12.96
C THR A 164 -7.84 -17.56 -13.13
N ARG A 165 -9.10 -17.78 -12.77
CA ARG A 165 -9.79 -19.08 -12.95
C ARG A 165 -9.94 -19.47 -14.42
N ILE A 166 -10.22 -18.51 -15.30
CA ILE A 166 -10.43 -18.74 -16.74
C ILE A 166 -9.12 -18.83 -17.54
N GLY A 167 -7.96 -18.73 -16.88
CA GLY A 167 -6.65 -19.07 -17.47
C GLY A 167 -5.67 -17.91 -17.59
N TYR A 168 -6.03 -16.69 -17.21
CA TYR A 168 -5.06 -15.59 -17.20
C TYR A 168 -4.06 -15.77 -16.03
N ARG A 169 -2.78 -15.87 -16.35
CA ARG A 169 -1.68 -16.07 -15.37
C ARG A 169 -0.70 -14.91 -15.31
N ASP A 170 -0.62 -14.13 -16.37
CA ASP A 170 0.23 -12.95 -16.46
C ASP A 170 -0.53 -11.70 -15.95
N ILE A 171 0.12 -10.90 -15.11
CA ILE A 171 -0.50 -9.72 -14.49
C ILE A 171 -0.97 -8.69 -15.52
N GLN A 172 -0.28 -8.56 -16.66
CA GLN A 172 -0.68 -7.65 -17.73
C GLN A 172 -1.92 -8.16 -18.47
N LEU A 173 -2.14 -9.48 -18.51
CA LEU A 173 -3.38 -10.05 -19.04
C LEU A 173 -4.53 -9.92 -18.05
N VAL A 174 -4.29 -10.16 -16.75
CA VAL A 174 -5.28 -9.92 -15.69
C VAL A 174 -5.71 -8.45 -15.70
N LYS A 175 -4.75 -7.52 -15.84
CA LYS A 175 -5.01 -6.08 -16.00
C LYS A 175 -5.99 -5.81 -17.14
N ARG A 176 -5.67 -6.29 -18.35
CA ARG A 176 -6.49 -6.04 -19.55
C ARG A 176 -7.87 -6.67 -19.47
N TYR A 177 -7.98 -7.85 -18.86
CA TYR A 177 -9.25 -8.56 -18.77
C TYR A 177 -10.17 -7.99 -17.69
N SER A 178 -9.62 -7.68 -16.52
CA SER A 178 -10.39 -7.17 -15.38
C SER A 178 -10.60 -5.67 -15.40
N THR A 179 -9.83 -4.93 -16.20
CA THR A 179 -9.73 -3.45 -16.26
C THR A 179 -9.09 -2.77 -15.04
N VAL A 180 -8.51 -3.52 -14.10
CA VAL A 180 -7.82 -2.92 -12.93
C VAL A 180 -6.77 -1.89 -13.32
N GLY A 181 -6.80 -0.71 -12.72
CA GLY A 181 -5.86 0.38 -12.97
C GLY A 181 -5.89 0.90 -14.41
N MET A 182 -7.06 0.84 -15.06
CA MET A 182 -7.34 1.47 -16.36
C MET A 182 -8.22 2.72 -16.24
N GLY A 183 -8.82 2.94 -15.06
CA GLY A 183 -9.51 4.18 -14.71
C GLY A 183 -8.57 5.40 -14.72
N PRO A 184 -9.16 6.62 -14.75
CA PRO A 184 -8.42 7.89 -14.82
C PRO A 184 -7.57 8.19 -13.58
#